data_AF-A0A0M3JHA6-F1
#
_entry.id   AF-A0A0M3JHA6-F1
#
_cell.length_a   1.000
_cell.length_b   1.000
_cell.length_c   1.000
_cell.angle_alpha   90.00
_cell.angle_beta   90.00
_cell.angle_gamma   90.00
#
_symmetry.space_group_name_H-M   'P 1'
#
loop_
_entity.id
_entity.type
_entity.pdbx_description
1 polymer ?
#
loop_
_entity_poly.entity_id
_entity_poly.type
_entity_poly.pdbx_seq_one_letter_code
_entity_poly.pdbx_strand_id
1 'polypeptide(L)'
;MEAADDKDSLISRYNDFQEFAAKTITLKLLEKLKPEDIVVLCSYIATRDALRKALEEAQIRVHKIDGFQGKEAPIVILITTRVISDQTSEESARFFDDEQRIRVALSRAKDGIII
;
A
#
# COMPACT_ATOMS: atom_id res chain seq x y z
N MET A 1 -12.31 25.77 -33.44
CA MET A 1 -11.55 24.50 -33.57
C MET A 1 -11.14 24.14 -32.16
N GLU A 2 -11.80 23.12 -31.62
CA GLU A 2 -11.91 22.78 -30.20
C GLU A 2 -10.59 22.48 -29.49
N ALA A 3 -10.62 22.80 -28.19
CA ALA A 3 -9.60 22.52 -27.20
C ALA A 3 -9.39 21.00 -27.03
N ALA A 4 -8.13 20.55 -27.18
CA ALA A 4 -7.68 19.27 -26.68
C ALA A 4 -7.28 19.47 -25.20
N ASP A 5 -8.27 19.29 -24.35
CA ASP A 5 -8.25 19.50 -22.91
C ASP A 5 -7.43 18.42 -22.17
N ASP A 6 -6.80 18.90 -21.11
CA ASP A 6 -5.79 18.34 -20.22
C ASP A 6 -6.34 17.19 -19.35
N LYS A 7 -6.66 16.04 -19.96
CA LYS A 7 -7.29 14.90 -19.26
C LYS A 7 -6.34 13.89 -18.61
N ASP A 8 -5.05 13.96 -18.88
CA ASP A 8 -4.08 12.95 -18.37
C ASP A 8 -3.44 13.34 -17.03
N SER A 9 -3.67 14.58 -16.56
CA SER A 9 -3.03 15.14 -15.35
C SER A 9 -3.86 14.99 -14.07
N LEU A 10 -5.10 14.50 -14.16
CA LEU A 10 -6.04 14.47 -13.03
C LEU A 10 -6.04 13.17 -12.20
N ILE A 11 -5.41 12.09 -12.68
CA ILE A 11 -5.52 10.75 -12.06
C ILE A 11 -4.38 10.46 -11.05
N SER A 12 -3.26 11.19 -11.11
CA SER A 12 -2.05 10.88 -10.30
C SER A 12 -1.96 11.61 -8.95
N ARG A 13 -2.78 12.65 -8.70
CA ARG A 13 -2.48 13.61 -7.61
C ARG A 13 -2.80 13.15 -6.19
N TYR A 14 -3.62 12.12 -5.99
CA TYR A 14 -4.11 11.74 -4.65
C TYR A 14 -3.39 10.56 -3.98
N ASN A 15 -2.63 9.74 -4.70
CA ASN A 15 -1.99 8.54 -4.12
C ASN A 15 -0.49 8.72 -3.81
N ASP A 16 0.16 9.74 -4.37
CA ASP A 16 1.60 9.95 -4.20
C ASP A 16 1.98 10.21 -2.74
N PHE A 17 1.15 10.91 -1.96
CA PHE A 17 1.52 11.29 -0.60
C PHE A 17 1.61 10.10 0.36
N GLN A 18 0.65 9.17 0.30
CA GLN A 18 0.69 7.99 1.16
C GLN A 18 1.78 7.01 0.72
N GLU A 19 1.98 6.83 -0.58
CA GLU A 19 3.08 6.01 -1.09
C GLU A 19 4.44 6.61 -0.71
N PHE A 20 4.57 7.94 -0.79
CA PHE A 20 5.74 8.67 -0.35
C PHE A 20 5.97 8.52 1.17
N ALA A 21 4.93 8.67 1.99
CA ALA A 21 5.01 8.50 3.44
C ALA A 21 5.41 7.06 3.79
N ALA A 22 4.78 6.06 3.16
CA ALA A 22 5.10 4.65 3.34
C ALA A 22 6.55 4.36 2.97
N LYS A 23 7.01 4.87 1.82
CA LYS A 23 8.41 4.76 1.40
C LYS A 23 9.34 5.39 2.43
N THR A 24 9.04 6.61 2.87
CA THR A 24 9.87 7.37 3.82
C THR A 24 9.98 6.65 5.17
N ILE A 25 8.86 6.19 5.71
CA ILE A 25 8.80 5.43 6.96
C ILE A 25 9.58 4.11 6.81
N THR A 26 9.37 3.39 5.70
CA THR A 26 10.07 2.13 5.43
C THR A 26 11.58 2.33 5.42
N LEU A 27 12.08 3.31 4.66
CA LEU A 27 13.50 3.64 4.59
C LEU A 27 14.05 4.08 5.95
N LYS A 28 13.27 4.81 6.74
CA LYS A 28 13.66 5.23 8.08
C LYS A 28 13.77 4.05 9.06
N LEU A 29 12.88 3.08 8.97
CA LEU A 29 12.91 1.87 9.78
C LEU A 29 14.10 0.98 9.42
N LEU A 30 14.50 0.94 8.14
CA LEU A 30 15.68 0.21 7.68
C LEU A 30 17.00 0.72 8.25
N GLU A 31 17.05 1.93 8.80
CA GLU A 31 18.22 2.40 9.54
C GLU A 31 18.47 1.57 10.83
N LYS A 32 17.45 0.88 11.34
CA LYS A 32 17.49 0.13 12.61
C LYS A 32 17.08 -1.33 12.50
N LEU A 33 16.33 -1.69 11.46
CA LEU A 33 15.75 -3.03 11.25
C LEU A 33 16.22 -3.60 9.92
N LYS A 34 16.11 -4.92 9.75
CA LYS A 34 16.43 -5.57 8.49
C LYS A 34 15.23 -5.56 7.54
N PRO A 35 15.44 -5.65 6.22
CA PRO A 35 14.35 -5.77 5.25
C PRO A 35 13.39 -6.93 5.53
N GLU A 36 13.89 -8.04 6.06
CA GLU A 36 13.09 -9.21 6.44
C GLU A 36 12.12 -8.95 7.59
N ASP A 37 12.42 -7.98 8.46
CA ASP A 37 11.61 -7.63 9.64
C ASP A 37 10.39 -6.76 9.27
N ILE A 38 10.40 -6.18 8.07
CA ILE A 38 9.37 -5.23 7.61
C ILE A 38 8.58 -5.86 6.46
N VAL A 39 7.26 -5.70 6.52
CA VAL A 39 6.38 -6.01 5.38
C VAL A 39 5.43 -4.85 5.12
N VAL A 40 5.25 -4.52 3.85
CA VAL A 40 4.25 -3.55 3.41
C VAL A 40 3.05 -4.32 2.86
N LEU A 41 1.88 -4.09 3.44
CA LEU A 41 0.62 -4.68 3.02
C LEU A 41 -0.25 -3.62 2.36
N CYS A 42 -0.67 -3.88 1.13
CA CYS A 42 -1.53 -2.98 0.37
C CYS A 42 -2.92 -3.60 0.18
N SER A 43 -3.94 -2.75 0.34
CA SER A 43 -5.33 -3.12 0.07
C SER A 43 -5.63 -3.22 -1.43
N TYR A 44 -4.90 -2.47 -2.26
CA TYR A 44 -5.11 -2.35 -3.71
C TYR A 44 -3.89 -2.79 -4.52
N ILE A 45 -4.15 -3.40 -5.69
CA ILE A 45 -3.10 -3.92 -6.59
C ILE A 45 -2.23 -2.77 -7.15
N ALA A 46 -2.85 -1.68 -7.59
CA ALA A 46 -2.13 -0.54 -8.16
C ALA A 46 -1.11 0.03 -7.16
N THR A 47 -1.55 0.28 -5.92
CA THR A 47 -0.69 0.77 -4.82
C THR A 47 0.42 -0.23 -4.47
N ARG A 48 0.13 -1.54 -4.48
CA ARG A 48 1.16 -2.57 -4.31
C ARG A 48 2.24 -2.43 -5.38
N ASP A 49 1.86 -2.30 -6.64
CA ASP A 49 2.82 -2.28 -7.75
C ASP A 49 3.66 -1.01 -7.76
N ALA A 50 3.06 0.14 -7.45
CA ALA A 50 3.78 1.40 -7.29
C ALA A 50 4.80 1.32 -6.15
N LEU A 51 4.39 0.86 -4.96
CA LEU A 51 5.29 0.72 -3.80
C LEU A 51 6.36 -0.35 -4.00
N ARG A 52 6.02 -1.47 -4.65
CA ARG A 52 7.00 -2.53 -4.94
C ARG A 52 8.11 -1.99 -5.84
N LYS A 53 7.76 -1.21 -6.86
CA LYS A 53 8.74 -0.54 -7.73
C LYS A 53 9.56 0.50 -6.94
N ALA A 54 8.90 1.30 -6.10
CA ALA A 54 9.56 2.37 -5.35
C ALA A 54 10.51 1.87 -4.25
N LEU A 55 10.36 0.63 -3.80
CA LEU A 55 11.12 -0.03 -2.74
C LEU A 55 11.95 -1.22 -3.22
N GLU A 56 12.09 -1.42 -4.54
CA GLU A 56 12.78 -2.57 -5.13
C GLU A 56 14.23 -2.70 -4.65
N GLU A 57 14.98 -1.58 -4.65
CA GLU A 57 16.37 -1.52 -4.20
C GLU A 57 16.53 -1.83 -2.70
N ALA A 58 15.50 -1.53 -1.90
CA ALA A 58 15.50 -1.77 -0.46
C ALA A 58 15.16 -3.23 -0.09
N GLN A 59 14.84 -4.07 -1.08
CA GLN A 59 14.48 -5.49 -0.92
C GLN A 59 13.32 -5.73 0.06
N ILE A 60 12.41 -4.77 0.18
CA ILE A 60 11.25 -4.84 1.06
C ILE A 60 10.17 -5.74 0.44
N ARG A 61 9.55 -6.57 1.28
CA ARG A 61 8.41 -7.39 0.89
C ARG A 61 7.15 -6.52 0.81
N VAL A 62 6.62 -6.34 -0.39
CA VAL A 62 5.36 -5.62 -0.65
C VAL A 62 4.32 -6.60 -1.19
N HIS A 63 3.23 -6.79 -0.45
CA HIS A 63 2.19 -7.77 -0.79
C HIS A 63 0.78 -7.16 -0.74
N LYS A 64 -0.14 -7.78 -1.48
CA LYS A 64 -1.55 -7.68 -1.09
C LYS A 64 -1.78 -8.46 0.20
N ILE A 65 -2.78 -8.06 0.97
CA ILE A 65 -3.18 -8.74 2.21
C ILE A 65 -3.39 -10.25 1.98
N ASP A 66 -4.17 -10.62 0.95
CA ASP A 66 -4.43 -12.03 0.60
C ASP A 66 -3.12 -12.81 0.29
N GLY A 67 -2.10 -12.14 -0.24
CA GLY A 67 -0.81 -12.73 -0.58
C GLY A 67 0.12 -12.94 0.62
N PHE A 68 -0.26 -12.45 1.80
CA PHE A 68 0.51 -12.58 3.04
C PHE A 68 -0.25 -13.35 4.14
N GLN A 69 -1.26 -14.13 3.74
CA GLN A 69 -2.03 -14.96 4.66
C GLN A 69 -1.15 -16.05 5.31
N GLY A 70 -1.34 -16.28 6.62
CA GLY A 70 -0.60 -17.31 7.37
C GLY A 70 0.86 -16.97 7.66
N LYS A 71 1.33 -15.78 7.26
CA LYS A 71 2.67 -15.26 7.56
C LYS A 71 2.58 -14.12 8.55
N GLU A 72 3.70 -13.81 9.21
CA GLU A 72 3.80 -12.70 10.16
C GLU A 72 5.14 -11.99 9.99
N ALA A 73 5.21 -10.74 10.44
CA ALA A 73 6.42 -9.94 10.45
C ALA A 73 6.51 -9.12 11.75
N PRO A 74 7.73 -8.82 12.24
CA PRO A 74 7.94 -7.86 13.33
C PRO A 74 7.16 -6.56 13.14
N ILE A 75 7.36 -5.90 11.98
CA ILE A 75 6.70 -4.65 11.62
C ILE A 75 5.86 -4.82 10.36
N VAL A 76 4.60 -4.38 10.44
CA VAL A 76 3.69 -4.27 9.30
C VAL A 76 3.38 -2.82 9.01
N ILE A 77 3.54 -2.40 7.76
CA ILE A 77 3.07 -1.12 7.25
C ILE A 77 1.84 -1.39 6.38
N LEU A 78 0.67 -0.99 6.85
CA LEU A 78 -0.61 -1.23 6.19
C LEU A 78 -1.05 0.01 5.40
N ILE A 79 -1.16 -0.13 4.08
CA ILE A 79 -1.60 0.95 3.19
C ILE A 79 -3.09 0.80 2.89
N THR A 80 -3.83 1.81 3.29
CA THR A 80 -5.30 1.85 3.25
C THR A 80 -5.87 2.75 2.15
N THR A 81 -5.01 3.47 1.41
CA THR A 81 -5.47 4.43 0.39
C THR A 81 -6.23 3.75 -0.74
N ARG A 82 -7.39 4.35 -1.03
CA ARG A 82 -8.22 4.02 -2.18
C ARG A 82 -7.70 4.82 -3.36
N VAL A 83 -7.41 4.15 -4.47
CA VAL A 83 -7.19 4.84 -5.75
C VAL A 83 -8.56 5.31 -6.23
N ILE A 84 -8.87 6.61 -6.12
CA ILE A 84 -10.09 7.18 -6.68
C ILE A 84 -9.78 7.53 -8.14
N SER A 85 -10.48 6.89 -9.07
CA SER A 85 -10.56 7.32 -10.46
C SER A 85 -12.03 7.53 -10.84
N ASP A 86 -12.31 8.29 -11.89
CA ASP A 86 -13.69 8.51 -12.38
C ASP A 86 -14.43 7.20 -12.76
N GLN A 87 -13.72 6.07 -12.79
CA GLN A 87 -14.25 4.72 -13.01
C GLN A 87 -14.19 3.79 -11.79
N THR A 88 -13.88 4.31 -10.60
CA THR A 88 -13.96 3.49 -9.38
C THR A 88 -15.42 3.16 -9.08
N SER A 89 -15.86 2.00 -9.58
CA SER A 89 -17.12 1.37 -9.20
C SER A 89 -17.16 1.17 -7.68
N GLU A 90 -18.36 1.06 -7.11
CA GLU A 90 -18.57 0.72 -5.70
C GLU A 90 -17.77 -0.52 -5.26
N GLU A 91 -17.40 -1.41 -6.19
CA GLU A 91 -16.52 -2.57 -5.93
C GLU A 91 -15.12 -2.20 -5.43
N SER A 92 -14.65 -1.01 -5.74
CA SER A 92 -13.37 -0.45 -5.30
C SER A 92 -13.39 -0.07 -3.81
N ALA A 93 -14.57 0.04 -3.18
CA ALA A 93 -14.72 0.37 -1.76
C ALA A 93 -14.57 -0.84 -0.83
N ARG A 94 -14.56 -2.07 -1.37
CA ARG A 94 -14.81 -3.33 -0.64
C ARG A 94 -13.72 -3.78 0.35
N PHE A 95 -12.55 -3.13 0.42
CA PHE A 95 -11.56 -3.51 1.45
C PHE A 95 -12.10 -3.27 2.85
N PHE A 96 -12.67 -2.09 3.08
CA PHE A 96 -13.23 -1.75 4.40
C PHE A 96 -14.52 -2.52 4.71
N ASP A 97 -15.17 -3.07 3.68
CA ASP A 97 -16.36 -3.89 3.82
C ASP A 97 -16.04 -5.37 4.07
N ASP A 98 -14.78 -5.78 3.90
CA ASP A 98 -14.31 -7.15 4.12
C ASP A 98 -13.59 -7.26 5.48
N GLU A 99 -14.37 -7.63 6.50
CA GLU A 99 -13.86 -7.86 7.85
C GLU A 99 -12.72 -8.89 7.90
N GLN A 100 -12.71 -9.89 7.02
CA GLN A 100 -11.68 -10.93 7.03
C GLN A 100 -10.34 -10.34 6.61
N ARG A 101 -10.32 -9.50 5.58
CA ARG A 101 -9.09 -8.84 5.14
C ARG A 101 -8.55 -7.89 6.20
N ILE A 102 -9.42 -7.16 6.91
CA ILE A 102 -9.00 -6.32 8.03
C ILE A 102 -8.39 -7.17 9.16
N ARG A 103 -9.07 -8.25 9.57
CA ARG A 103 -8.57 -9.16 10.61
C ARG A 103 -7.21 -9.76 10.24
N VAL A 104 -7.06 -10.19 8.98
CA VAL A 104 -5.78 -10.71 8.49
C VAL A 104 -4.72 -9.62 8.61
N ALA A 105 -4.95 -8.44 8.02
CA ALA A 105 -3.97 -7.34 8.02
C ALA A 105 -3.52 -6.93 9.44
N LEU A 106 -4.46 -6.74 10.35
CA LEU A 106 -4.17 -6.30 11.72
C LEU A 106 -3.44 -7.38 12.56
N SER A 107 -3.62 -8.66 12.22
CA SER A 107 -2.99 -9.78 12.95
C SER A 107 -1.63 -10.21 12.41
N ARG A 108 -1.10 -9.58 11.35
CA ARG A 108 0.21 -9.96 10.78
C ARG A 108 1.41 -9.40 11.55
N ALA A 109 1.20 -8.35 12.35
CA ALA A 109 2.25 -7.66 13.09
C ALA A 109 2.54 -8.38 14.41
N LYS A 110 3.82 -8.62 14.71
CA LYS A 110 4.25 -9.16 16.00
C LYS A 110 4.55 -8.05 17.01
N ASP A 111 5.27 -7.03 16.57
CA ASP A 111 5.81 -5.99 17.45
C ASP A 111 5.17 -4.63 17.20
N GLY A 112 4.79 -4.33 15.95
CA GLY A 112 4.18 -3.05 15.61
C GLY A 112 3.49 -3.00 14.26
N ILE A 113 2.42 -2.21 14.20
CA ILE A 113 1.70 -1.88 12.97
C ILE A 113 1.66 -0.37 12.78
N ILE A 114 1.90 0.07 11.55
CA ILE A 114 1.74 1.46 11.11
C ILE A 114 0.66 1.46 10.04
N ILE A 115 -0.31 2.37 10.15
CA ILE A 115 -1.45 2.52 9.24
C ILE A 115 -1.46 3.95 8.70
#